data_AF-A0A1Q3D3T1-F1
#
_entry.id   AF-A0A1Q3D3T1-F1
#
_cell.length_a   1.000
_cell.length_b   1.000
_cell.length_c   1.000
_cell.angle_alpha   90.00
_cell.angle_beta   90.00
_cell.angle_gamma   90.00
#
_symmetry.space_group_name_H-M   'P 1'
#
loop_
_entity.id
_entity.type
_entity.pdbx_description
1 polymer ?
#
loop_
_entity_poly.entity_id
_entity_poly.type
_entity_poly.pdbx_seq_one_letter_code
_entity_poly.pdbx_strand_id
1 'polypeptide(L)'
;DSSKSDKDEKEVICYECNKPCHIRADCPNLKKKKDKKKAMIATWSNSDDSSLDEDEKEEIANIAFMAMEDKNVVCSSSHSYNDLQNEYNELIDVLDDLNRDYQLLKK
;
A
#
# COMPACT_ATOMS: atom_id res chain seq x y z
N ASP A 1 41.65 11.12 7.44
CA ASP A 1 40.67 10.11 7.86
C ASP A 1 39.38 10.83 8.21
N SER A 2 38.39 10.78 7.32
CA SER A 2 37.01 11.20 7.62
C SER A 2 36.12 10.50 6.60
N SER A 3 35.69 9.31 6.99
CA SER A 3 34.71 8.48 6.33
C SER A 3 33.40 9.26 6.13
N LYS A 4 33.05 9.48 4.87
CA LYS A 4 31.66 9.78 4.49
C LYS A 4 30.90 8.47 4.56
N SER A 5 30.08 8.31 5.58
CA SER A 5 29.05 7.27 5.58
C SER A 5 27.74 7.94 5.18
N ASP A 6 27.51 8.03 3.87
CA ASP A 6 26.19 8.26 3.32
C ASP A 6 25.34 7.07 3.79
N LYS A 7 24.46 7.33 4.76
CA LYS A 7 23.43 6.36 5.14
C LYS A 7 22.42 6.38 3.99
N ASP A 8 22.66 5.52 3.01
CA ASP A 8 21.65 5.12 2.04
C ASP A 8 20.48 4.50 2.81
N GLU A 9 19.53 5.34 3.19
CA GLU A 9 18.15 4.93 3.42
C GLU A 9 17.68 4.39 2.06
N LYS A 10 17.93 3.11 1.82
CA LYS A 10 17.71 2.47 0.51
C LYS A 10 16.24 2.56 0.16
N GLU A 11 15.89 3.61 -0.57
CA GLU A 11 14.61 3.73 -1.23
C GLU A 11 14.37 2.44 -2.00
N VAL A 12 13.19 1.86 -1.78
CA VAL A 12 12.82 0.62 -2.45
C VAL A 12 12.60 0.95 -3.93
N ILE A 13 13.63 0.70 -4.74
CA ILE A 13 13.61 0.93 -6.19
C ILE A 13 13.27 -0.37 -6.93
N CYS A 14 12.30 -0.27 -7.83
CA CYS A 14 11.93 -1.36 -8.70
C CYS A 14 12.97 -1.57 -9.81
N TYR A 15 13.61 -2.73 -9.87
CA TYR A 15 14.60 -3.06 -10.90
C TYR A 15 14.04 -3.23 -12.33
N GLU A 16 12.71 -3.31 -12.51
CA GLU A 16 12.09 -3.47 -13.85
C GLU A 16 11.72 -2.15 -14.50
N CYS A 17 11.27 -1.17 -13.70
CA CYS A 17 10.81 0.12 -14.21
C CYS A 17 11.64 1.29 -13.69
N ASN A 18 12.63 1.02 -12.84
CA ASN A 18 13.50 1.99 -12.17
C ASN A 18 12.74 3.08 -11.41
N LYS A 19 11.49 2.82 -11.00
CA LYS A 19 10.71 3.74 -10.17
C LYS A 19 10.87 3.36 -8.69
N PRO A 20 10.97 4.35 -7.79
CA PRO A 20 10.91 4.12 -6.36
C PRO A 20 9.50 3.61 -5.95
N CYS A 21 9.30 3.38 -4.65
CA CYS A 21 8.06 2.98 -3.98
C CYS A 21 7.72 1.47 -3.99
N HIS A 22 8.21 0.66 -4.93
CA HIS A 22 7.87 -0.76 -4.97
C HIS A 22 9.04 -1.64 -5.39
N ILE A 23 9.04 -2.90 -4.94
CA ILE A 23 10.00 -3.91 -5.43
C ILE A 23 9.54 -4.48 -6.77
N ARG A 24 10.45 -5.17 -7.47
CA ARG A 24 10.16 -5.87 -8.73
C ARG A 24 8.89 -6.73 -8.70
N ALA A 25 8.61 -7.42 -7.59
CA ALA A 25 7.46 -8.31 -7.44
C ALA A 25 6.10 -7.58 -7.55
N ASP A 26 6.04 -6.34 -7.07
CA ASP A 26 4.83 -5.52 -7.06
C ASP A 26 4.75 -4.58 -8.28
N CYS A 27 5.68 -4.71 -9.23
CA CYS A 27 5.73 -3.82 -10.36
C CYS A 27 4.48 -3.99 -11.24
N PRO A 28 3.68 -2.93 -11.47
CA PRO A 28 2.49 -3.02 -12.31
C PRO A 28 2.84 -3.37 -13.77
N ASN A 29 4.08 -3.06 -14.18
CA ASN A 29 4.61 -3.39 -15.50
C ASN A 29 5.19 -4.82 -15.57
N LEU A 30 5.24 -5.56 -14.46
CA LEU A 30 5.70 -6.93 -14.47
C LEU A 30 4.70 -7.77 -15.26
N LYS A 31 5.10 -8.20 -16.45
CA LYS A 31 4.35 -9.17 -17.25
C LYS A 31 4.25 -10.45 -16.43
N LYS A 32 3.09 -10.69 -15.80
CA LYS A 32 2.80 -11.93 -15.06
C LYS A 32 3.02 -13.12 -16.00
N LYS A 33 4.17 -13.80 -15.88
CA LYS A 33 4.26 -15.19 -16.35
C LYS A 33 3.33 -15.96 -15.43
N LYS A 34 2.12 -16.21 -15.89
CA LYS A 34 1.23 -17.19 -15.27
C LYS A 34 1.96 -18.51 -15.39
N ASP A 35 2.68 -18.90 -14.34
CA ASP A 35 3.14 -20.27 -14.20
C ASP A 35 1.88 -21.11 -14.07
N LYS A 36 1.42 -21.62 -15.22
CA LYS A 36 0.36 -22.61 -15.31
C LYS A 36 0.93 -23.89 -14.70
N LYS A 37 0.85 -24.04 -13.38
CA LYS A 37 0.99 -25.34 -12.74
C LYS A 37 -0.31 -26.12 -12.99
N LYS A 38 -0.51 -26.54 -14.23
CA LYS A 38 -1.43 -27.62 -14.61
C LYS A 38 -0.60 -28.89 -14.64
N ALA A 39 -0.52 -29.58 -13.51
CA ALA A 39 0.04 -30.92 -13.44
C ALA A 39 -0.99 -31.83 -12.77
N MET A 40 -1.65 -32.63 -13.61
CA MET A 40 -2.35 -33.89 -13.32
C MET A 40 -3.28 -33.95 -12.09
N ILE A 41 -4.58 -33.80 -12.32
CA ILE A 41 -5.58 -34.60 -11.59
C ILE A 41 -6.07 -35.65 -12.59
N ALA A 42 -5.51 -36.86 -12.50
CA ALA A 42 -6.06 -38.03 -13.14
C ALA A 42 -7.13 -38.61 -12.20
N THR A 43 -8.32 -38.87 -12.75
CA THR A 43 -9.43 -39.64 -12.15
C THR A 43 -10.01 -39.09 -10.85
N TRP A 44 -11.18 -38.44 -10.94
CA TRP A 44 -12.11 -38.36 -9.81
C TRP A 44 -13.46 -38.94 -10.23
N SER A 45 -13.68 -40.18 -9.80
CA SER A 45 -15.00 -40.80 -9.73
C SER A 45 -15.79 -40.11 -8.63
N ASN A 46 -17.04 -39.80 -8.95
CA ASN A 46 -18.06 -39.27 -8.07
C ASN A 46 -18.26 -40.17 -6.83
N SER A 47 -17.97 -39.66 -5.64
CA SER A 47 -18.53 -40.19 -4.40
C SER A 47 -18.66 -39.02 -3.42
N ASP A 48 -19.90 -38.61 -3.17
CA ASP A 48 -20.26 -37.78 -2.02
C ASP A 48 -19.80 -38.50 -0.75
N ASP A 49 -18.85 -37.91 -0.06
CA ASP A 49 -18.56 -38.20 1.34
C ASP A 49 -18.47 -36.86 2.05
N SER A 50 -19.51 -36.52 2.80
CA SER A 50 -19.56 -35.31 3.63
C SER A 50 -18.47 -35.39 4.69
N SER A 51 -17.33 -34.78 4.39
CA SER A 51 -16.28 -34.45 5.36
C SER A 51 -16.37 -32.96 5.67
N LEU A 52 -16.88 -32.66 6.86
CA LEU A 52 -17.02 -31.33 7.47
C LEU A 52 -15.65 -30.74 7.91
N ASP A 53 -14.63 -30.92 7.09
CA ASP A 53 -13.23 -30.55 7.33
C ASP A 53 -12.63 -29.78 6.13
N GLU A 54 -13.47 -29.42 5.15
CA GLU A 54 -13.10 -28.62 3.97
C GLU A 54 -13.49 -27.15 4.12
N ASP A 55 -14.55 -26.86 4.87
CA ASP A 55 -15.01 -25.49 5.11
C ASP A 55 -14.00 -24.70 5.96
N GLU A 56 -13.31 -25.35 6.91
CA GLU A 56 -12.31 -24.67 7.77
C GLU A 56 -11.10 -24.18 6.95
N LYS A 57 -10.61 -24.99 5.99
CA LYS A 57 -9.51 -24.63 5.09
C LYS A 57 -9.91 -23.57 4.06
N GLU A 58 -11.17 -23.55 3.64
CA GLU A 58 -11.73 -22.50 2.77
C GLU A 58 -12.00 -21.19 3.53
N GLU A 59 -12.49 -21.26 4.77
CA GLU A 59 -12.59 -20.11 5.68
C GLU A 59 -11.23 -19.53 6.03
N ILE A 60 -10.21 -20.36 6.29
CA ILE A 60 -8.83 -19.93 6.53
C ILE A 60 -8.27 -19.21 5.29
N ALA A 61 -8.59 -19.69 4.08
CA ALA A 61 -8.17 -19.03 2.84
C ALA A 61 -8.85 -17.66 2.66
N ASN A 62 -10.15 -17.57 2.97
CA ASN A 62 -10.91 -16.32 2.94
C ASN A 62 -10.42 -15.31 4.00
N ILE A 63 -10.14 -15.78 5.22
CA ILE A 63 -9.54 -14.97 6.28
C ILE A 63 -8.13 -14.52 5.90
N ALA A 64 -7.30 -15.39 5.31
CA ALA A 64 -5.96 -15.03 4.84
C ALA A 64 -5.98 -13.99 3.70
N PHE A 65 -7.03 -13.99 2.87
CA PHE A 65 -7.24 -12.97 1.85
C PHE A 65 -7.62 -11.61 2.46
N MET A 66 -8.37 -11.59 3.57
CA MET A 66 -8.72 -10.39 4.33
C MET A 66 -7.61 -9.93 5.29
N ALA A 67 -6.70 -10.84 5.69
CA ALA A 67 -5.53 -10.59 6.53
C ALA A 67 -4.31 -10.10 5.74
N MET A 68 -4.44 -9.96 4.41
CA MET A 68 -3.62 -9.00 3.68
C MET A 68 -4.05 -7.61 4.20
N GLU A 69 -3.44 -7.22 5.32
CA GLU A 69 -3.48 -5.87 5.87
C GLU A 69 -3.53 -4.90 4.71
N ASP A 70 -4.54 -4.02 4.75
CA ASP A 70 -4.77 -2.99 3.76
C ASP A 70 -3.41 -2.52 3.26
N LYS A 71 -3.23 -2.64 1.94
CA LYS A 71 -2.13 -2.02 1.23
C LYS A 71 -2.30 -0.51 1.37
N ASN A 72 -2.07 0.00 2.57
CA ASN A 72 -1.32 1.20 2.75
C ASN A 72 0.15 0.91 2.39
N VAL A 73 0.38 0.40 1.17
CA VAL A 73 1.30 1.11 0.30
C VAL A 73 0.47 2.28 -0.23
N VAL A 74 0.09 3.20 0.67
CA VAL A 74 0.07 4.58 0.23
C VAL A 74 1.55 4.75 -0.07
N CYS A 75 1.87 4.74 -1.36
CA CYS A 75 2.83 5.72 -1.83
C CYS A 75 2.22 7.04 -1.42
N SER A 76 2.33 7.36 -0.12
CA SER A 76 2.16 8.71 0.34
C SER A 76 3.21 9.32 -0.55
N SER A 77 2.78 10.12 -1.52
CA SER A 77 3.53 11.33 -1.77
C SER A 77 3.81 11.81 -0.35
N SER A 78 5.00 11.49 0.17
CA SER A 78 5.40 11.92 1.48
C SER A 78 5.50 13.40 1.21
N HIS A 79 4.41 14.12 1.47
CA HIS A 79 4.37 15.55 1.33
C HIS A 79 5.65 15.99 2.00
N SER A 80 6.52 16.64 1.24
CA SER A 80 7.77 17.09 1.80
C SER A 80 7.40 17.87 3.06
N TYR A 81 8.24 17.86 4.09
CA TYR A 81 8.00 18.70 5.26
C TYR A 81 7.64 20.15 4.83
N ASN A 82 8.25 20.61 3.73
CA ASN A 82 7.93 21.89 3.10
C ASN A 82 6.50 21.98 2.55
N ASP A 83 5.98 20.93 1.88
CA ASP A 83 4.62 20.93 1.33
C ASP A 83 3.59 20.97 2.47
N LEU A 84 3.79 20.18 3.52
CA LEU A 84 2.94 20.19 4.71
C LEU A 84 3.01 21.54 5.44
N GLN A 85 4.20 22.16 5.52
CA GLN A 85 4.38 23.47 6.12
C GLN A 85 3.66 24.56 5.32
N ASN A 86 3.64 24.46 4.00
CA ASN A 86 2.91 25.40 3.13
C ASN A 86 1.40 25.29 3.36
N GLU A 87 0.84 24.08 3.37
CA GLU A 87 -0.57 23.84 3.67
C GLU A 87 -0.96 24.37 5.06
N TYR A 88 -0.09 24.17 6.06
CA TYR A 88 -0.30 24.72 7.41
C TYR A 88 -0.34 26.25 7.40
N ASN A 89 0.57 26.91 6.69
CA ASN A 89 0.61 28.37 6.61
C ASN A 89 -0.65 28.92 5.93
N GLU A 90 -1.11 28.31 4.84
CA GLU A 90 -2.35 28.70 4.17
C GLU A 90 -3.56 28.62 5.10
N LEU A 91 -3.62 27.59 5.95
CA LEU A 91 -4.69 27.43 6.93
C LEU A 91 -4.67 28.53 8.01
N ILE A 92 -3.47 28.96 8.43
CA ILE A 92 -3.31 30.06 9.40
C ILE A 92 -3.83 31.38 8.80
N ASP A 93 -3.52 31.67 7.54
CA ASP A 93 -3.99 32.88 6.87
C ASP A 93 -5.53 32.94 6.83
N VAL A 94 -6.17 31.82 6.47
CA VAL A 94 -7.64 31.71 6.46
C VAL A 94 -8.23 31.90 7.86
N LEU A 95 -7.59 31.35 8.89
CA LEU A 95 -8.04 31.49 10.28
C LEU A 95 -7.98 32.95 10.74
N ASP A 96 -6.92 33.66 10.39
CA ASP A 96 -6.74 35.07 10.74
C ASP A 96 -7.78 35.97 10.07
N ASP A 97 -8.08 35.71 8.80
CA ASP A 97 -9.13 36.42 8.07
C ASP A 97 -10.51 36.15 8.68
N LEU A 98 -10.83 34.89 8.99
CA LEU A 98 -12.08 34.54 9.64
C LEU A 98 -12.22 35.21 11.02
N ASN A 99 -11.14 35.25 11.80
CA ASN A 99 -11.14 35.91 13.10
C ASN A 99 -11.36 37.42 12.95
N ARG A 100 -10.76 38.06 11.94
CA ARG A 100 -10.99 39.47 11.63
C ARG A 100 -12.46 39.75 11.33
N ASP A 101 -13.07 38.93 10.48
CA ASP A 101 -14.49 39.03 10.13
C ASP A 101 -15.38 38.81 11.35
N TYR A 102 -15.06 37.82 12.19
CA TYR A 102 -15.77 37.58 13.44
C TYR A 102 -15.72 38.79 14.38
N GLN A 103 -14.57 39.47 14.51
CA GLN A 103 -14.48 40.69 15.33
C GLN A 103 -15.32 41.85 14.75
N LEU A 104 -15.46 41.92 13.43
CA LEU A 104 -16.34 42.91 12.79
C LEU A 104 -17.82 42.61 13.04
N LEU A 105 -18.21 41.34 12.98
CA LEU A 105 -19.59 40.86 13.23
C LEU A 105 -20.00 40.90 14.70
N LYS A 106 -19.04 40.83 15.62
CA LYS A 106 -19.28 40.85 17.07
C LYS A 106 -19.62 42.25 17.62
N LYS A 107 -19.42 43.32 16.84
CA LYS A 107 -19.84 44.68 17.20
C LYS A 107 -21.36 44.85 17.10
#